data_AF-A0A7C4PQA7-F1
#
_entry.id   AF-A0A7C4PQA7-F1
#
_cell.length_a   1.000
_cell.length_b   1.000
_cell.length_c   1.000
_cell.angle_alpha   90.00
_cell.angle_beta   90.00
_cell.angle_gamma   90.00
#
_symmetry.space_group_name_H-M   'P 1'
#
loop_
_entity.id
_entity.type
_entity.pdbx_description
1 polymer ?
#
loop_
_entity_poly.entity_id
_entity_poly.type
_entity_poly.pdbx_seq_one_letter_code
_entity_poly.pdbx_strand_id
1 'polypeptide(L)'
;MPLKPKLCSQCGAAVVRRRVEDRERDVCSACGTVFYQNPLPVAAAAVLDEERRILLVKRRREPHRGRWCLPIGFAELNESIEQAALRELEEEAGIRGRVLRLLDADSLEDAFYGDLLVVTFEVERLAGEPRPGDDAEEAAYFPLERLPALAFSSNRKAIERLREVHREDWAIQDSFDKLGGPGGHELLSDPLLRLLREHAADVARLWLDEVRQNPTTPTYRALPEDDLLARAETVLRQFERWLSNESHGQEVRDFYRRLGQERRRQGVPIAELVSSLSLLRKNIWLFARGHGVWARPIEAYRALELDRRLVAFFDRALYHIALGYGDPAAKPPPA
;
A
#
# COMPACT_ATOMS: atom_id res chain seq x y z
N MET A 1 24.73 -25.80 -15.10
CA MET A 1 26.02 -25.30 -15.61
C MET A 1 25.79 -24.71 -17.00
N PRO A 2 25.93 -23.39 -17.19
CA PRO A 2 25.78 -22.81 -18.52
C PRO A 2 26.75 -23.49 -19.49
N LEU A 3 26.25 -23.88 -20.66
CA LEU A 3 27.01 -24.62 -21.67
C LEU A 3 28.20 -23.77 -22.11
N LYS A 4 29.42 -24.18 -21.74
CA LYS A 4 30.64 -23.53 -22.22
C LYS A 4 30.77 -23.76 -23.72
N PRO A 5 30.75 -22.71 -24.56
CA PRO A 5 30.83 -22.89 -26.01
C PRO A 5 32.19 -23.53 -26.35
N LYS A 6 32.17 -24.71 -26.96
CA LYS A 6 33.40 -25.37 -27.45
C LYS A 6 33.85 -24.83 -28.81
N LEU A 7 32.91 -24.31 -29.59
CA LEU A 7 33.11 -23.78 -30.94
C LEU A 7 32.52 -22.38 -31.04
N CYS A 8 33.14 -21.54 -31.87
CA CYS A 8 32.74 -20.18 -32.12
C CYS A 8 31.49 -20.14 -33.01
N SER A 9 30.45 -19.44 -32.57
CA SER A 9 29.21 -19.27 -33.35
C SER A 9 29.37 -18.41 -34.62
N GLN A 10 30.50 -17.71 -34.78
CA GLN A 10 30.78 -16.85 -35.94
C GLN A 10 31.55 -17.59 -37.05
N CYS A 11 32.53 -18.43 -36.70
CA CYS A 11 33.43 -19.06 -37.68
C CYS A 11 33.66 -20.57 -37.49
N GLY A 12 33.06 -21.19 -36.47
CA GLY A 12 33.19 -22.63 -36.20
C GLY A 12 34.51 -23.08 -35.55
N ALA A 13 35.50 -22.19 -35.39
CA ALA A 13 36.77 -22.53 -34.76
C ALA A 13 36.66 -22.77 -33.24
N ALA A 14 37.66 -23.43 -32.65
CA ALA A 14 37.67 -23.72 -31.22
C ALA A 14 37.68 -22.45 -30.35
N VAL A 15 36.98 -22.51 -29.22
CA VAL A 15 37.00 -21.47 -28.18
C VAL A 15 38.03 -21.86 -27.12
N VAL A 16 38.91 -20.92 -26.77
CA VAL A 16 39.98 -21.09 -25.80
C VAL A 16 39.90 -20.04 -24.71
N ARG A 17 40.39 -20.36 -23.52
CA ARG A 17 40.51 -19.39 -22.42
C ARG A 17 41.75 -18.53 -22.65
N ARG A 18 41.56 -17.22 -22.72
CA ARG A 18 42.63 -16.22 -22.78
C ARG A 18 42.33 -15.09 -21.81
N ARG A 19 43.39 -14.51 -21.26
CA ARG A 19 43.29 -13.27 -20.50
C ARG A 19 42.99 -12.11 -21.47
N VAL A 20 41.81 -11.53 -21.30
CA VAL A 20 41.38 -10.32 -22.02
C VAL A 20 41.10 -9.28 -20.96
N GLU A 21 41.85 -8.17 -21.02
CA GLU A 21 41.93 -7.20 -19.92
C GLU A 21 42.39 -7.90 -18.62
N ASP A 22 41.61 -7.80 -17.55
CA ASP A 22 41.92 -8.35 -16.24
C ASP A 22 41.19 -9.66 -15.91
N ARG A 23 40.51 -10.29 -16.89
CA ARG A 23 39.75 -11.53 -16.67
C ARG A 23 40.07 -12.60 -17.69
N GLU A 24 40.00 -13.85 -17.24
CA GLU A 24 39.98 -15.02 -18.12
C GLU A 24 38.64 -15.09 -18.84
N ARG A 25 38.65 -15.03 -20.17
CA ARG A 25 37.44 -15.06 -20.99
C ARG A 25 37.53 -16.16 -22.04
N ASP A 26 36.36 -16.58 -22.51
CA ASP A 26 36.23 -17.49 -23.64
C ASP A 26 36.42 -16.68 -24.93
N VAL A 27 37.46 -17.02 -25.70
CA VAL A 27 37.85 -16.29 -26.91
C VAL A 27 38.02 -17.27 -28.07
N CYS A 28 37.48 -16.93 -29.24
CA CYS A 28 37.72 -17.71 -30.44
C CYS A 28 39.22 -17.71 -30.81
N SER A 29 39.79 -18.89 -31.06
CA SER A 29 41.20 -19.02 -31.44
C SER A 29 41.55 -18.45 -32.81
N ALA A 30 40.57 -18.30 -33.71
CA ALA A 30 40.77 -17.84 -35.09
C ALA A 30 40.39 -16.38 -35.31
N CYS A 31 39.13 -15.99 -35.09
CA CYS A 31 38.64 -14.63 -35.37
C CYS A 31 38.77 -13.66 -34.17
N GLY A 32 39.17 -14.14 -32.99
CA GLY A 32 39.36 -13.32 -31.80
C GLY A 32 38.08 -12.84 -31.12
N THR A 33 36.89 -13.27 -31.56
CA THR A 33 35.62 -12.94 -30.91
C THR A 33 35.63 -13.36 -29.43
N VAL A 34 35.29 -12.43 -28.54
CA VAL A 34 35.17 -12.66 -27.10
C VAL A 34 33.73 -13.01 -26.75
N PHE A 35 33.53 -14.12 -26.05
CA PHE A 35 32.23 -14.56 -25.56
C PHE A 35 32.08 -14.17 -24.09
N TYR A 36 31.32 -13.10 -23.85
CA TYR A 36 31.01 -12.63 -22.51
C TYR A 36 29.98 -13.56 -21.85
N GLN A 37 30.28 -13.98 -20.62
CA GLN A 37 29.33 -14.65 -19.74
C GLN A 37 28.81 -13.60 -18.77
N ASN A 38 27.54 -13.24 -18.91
CA ASN A 38 26.85 -12.28 -18.05
C ASN A 38 25.79 -13.02 -17.25
N PRO A 39 25.42 -12.52 -16.05
CA PRO A 39 24.27 -13.03 -15.33
C PRO A 39 23.00 -12.96 -16.19
N LEU A 40 22.16 -13.98 -16.11
CA LEU A 40 20.90 -13.99 -16.85
C LEU A 40 19.87 -13.08 -16.17
N PRO A 41 19.19 -12.19 -16.93
CA PRO A 41 18.15 -11.32 -16.39
C PRO A 41 16.87 -12.13 -16.12
N VAL A 42 16.34 -11.98 -14.90
CA VAL A 42 15.13 -12.64 -14.44
C VAL A 42 14.21 -11.57 -13.85
N ALA A 43 12.95 -11.57 -14.24
CA ALA A 43 11.93 -10.63 -13.79
C ALA A 43 10.95 -11.32 -12.86
N ALA A 44 10.59 -10.67 -11.74
CA ALA A 44 9.62 -11.18 -10.77
C ALA A 44 8.54 -10.14 -10.45
N ALA A 45 7.33 -10.60 -10.16
CA ALA A 45 6.20 -9.75 -9.79
C ALA A 45 5.69 -10.04 -8.36
N ALA A 46 5.64 -9.02 -7.53
CA ALA A 46 5.00 -9.04 -6.22
C ALA A 46 3.63 -8.38 -6.30
N VAL A 47 2.57 -9.15 -6.09
CA VAL A 47 1.18 -8.70 -6.15
C VAL A 47 0.52 -8.95 -4.81
N LEU A 48 -0.06 -7.91 -4.23
CA LEU A 48 -0.88 -7.99 -3.03
C LEU A 48 -2.37 -7.98 -3.39
N ASP A 49 -3.17 -8.73 -2.63
CA ASP A 49 -4.62 -8.55 -2.63
C ASP A 49 -5.07 -7.47 -1.63
N GLU A 50 -6.39 -7.28 -1.55
CA GLU A 50 -7.01 -6.30 -0.66
C GLU A 50 -6.76 -6.61 0.83
N GLU A 51 -6.52 -7.89 1.17
CA GLU A 51 -6.16 -8.36 2.51
C GLU A 51 -4.65 -8.39 2.77
N ARG A 52 -3.83 -7.78 1.90
CA ARG A 52 -2.37 -7.69 2.00
C ARG A 52 -1.67 -9.05 2.01
N ARG A 53 -2.28 -10.06 1.40
CA ARG A 53 -1.65 -11.35 1.15
C ARG A 53 -0.88 -11.28 -0.16
N ILE A 54 0.28 -11.93 -0.22
CA ILE A 54 1.13 -11.96 -1.41
C ILE A 54 0.76 -13.13 -2.32
N LEU A 55 0.63 -12.87 -3.61
CA LEU A 55 0.45 -13.90 -4.63
C LEU A 55 1.74 -14.70 -4.80
N LEU A 56 1.64 -16.01 -4.69
CA LEU A 56 2.72 -16.94 -5.00
C LEU A 56 2.23 -17.99 -5.99
N VAL A 57 3.17 -18.54 -6.76
CA VAL A 57 2.98 -19.70 -7.62
C VAL A 57 3.86 -20.86 -7.15
N LYS A 58 3.36 -22.08 -7.31
CA LYS A 58 4.08 -23.30 -6.93
C LYS A 58 4.72 -23.91 -8.17
N ARG A 59 6.03 -24.09 -8.17
CA ARG A 59 6.79 -24.52 -9.36
C ARG A 59 6.47 -25.96 -9.74
N ARG A 60 6.10 -26.20 -10.99
CA ARG A 60 5.90 -27.55 -11.56
C ARG A 60 7.21 -28.23 -12.00
N ARG A 61 8.23 -27.45 -12.35
CA ARG A 61 9.50 -27.93 -12.93
C ARG A 61 10.70 -27.67 -12.01
N GLU A 62 11.78 -28.39 -12.27
CA GLU A 62 13.08 -28.12 -11.65
C GLU A 62 13.73 -26.85 -12.22
N PRO A 63 14.61 -26.16 -11.48
CA PRO A 63 14.95 -26.40 -10.08
C PRO A 63 13.81 -26.04 -9.12
N HIS A 64 13.83 -26.61 -7.91
CA HIS A 64 12.90 -26.31 -6.82
C HIS A 64 11.44 -26.70 -7.08
N ARG A 65 11.23 -27.82 -7.78
CA ARG A 65 9.89 -28.36 -8.01
C ARG A 65 9.13 -28.50 -6.68
N GLY A 66 7.85 -28.09 -6.69
CA GLY A 66 6.96 -28.14 -5.53
C GLY A 66 7.16 -27.02 -4.50
N ARG A 67 8.16 -26.14 -4.67
CA ARG A 67 8.33 -24.94 -3.84
C ARG A 67 7.56 -23.75 -4.40
N TRP A 68 7.28 -22.78 -3.54
CA TRP A 68 6.56 -21.57 -3.89
C TRP A 68 7.53 -20.42 -4.24
N CYS A 69 7.14 -19.56 -5.18
CA CYS A 69 7.87 -18.36 -5.53
C CYS A 69 6.91 -17.23 -5.91
N LEU A 70 7.41 -16.00 -6.00
CA LEU A 70 6.74 -14.96 -6.78
C LEU A 70 6.65 -15.45 -8.24
N PRO A 71 5.63 -15.04 -9.01
CA PRO A 71 5.65 -15.18 -10.46
C PRO A 71 6.97 -14.63 -11.01
N ILE A 72 7.73 -15.48 -11.71
CA ILE A 72 9.14 -15.22 -12.01
C ILE A 72 9.65 -15.99 -13.22
N GLY A 73 10.30 -15.29 -14.15
CA GLY A 73 10.91 -15.93 -15.32
C GLY A 73 11.96 -15.07 -16.02
N PHE A 74 12.56 -15.64 -17.06
CA PHE A 74 13.65 -14.99 -17.79
C PHE A 74 13.11 -13.86 -18.66
N ALA A 75 13.86 -12.78 -18.77
CA ALA A 75 13.57 -11.77 -19.79
C ALA A 75 13.91 -12.35 -21.18
N GLU A 76 12.99 -12.15 -22.12
CA GLU A 76 13.17 -12.48 -23.52
C GLU A 76 13.75 -11.32 -24.33
N LEU A 77 14.10 -11.60 -25.59
CA LEU A 77 14.56 -10.56 -26.49
C LEU A 77 13.40 -9.65 -26.91
N ASN A 78 13.68 -8.36 -27.03
CA ASN A 78 12.75 -7.32 -27.48
C ASN A 78 11.62 -6.98 -26.48
N GLU A 79 11.77 -7.36 -25.21
CA GLU A 79 10.94 -6.85 -24.11
C GLU A 79 11.77 -6.09 -23.07
N SER A 80 11.13 -5.18 -22.35
CA SER A 80 11.70 -4.57 -21.14
C SER A 80 11.58 -5.53 -19.96
N ILE A 81 12.36 -5.30 -18.90
CA ILE A 81 12.31 -6.14 -17.70
C ILE A 81 10.94 -6.04 -16.99
N GLU A 82 10.27 -4.91 -17.09
CA GLU A 82 8.90 -4.71 -16.61
C GLU A 82 7.90 -5.51 -17.45
N GLN A 83 8.07 -5.52 -18.77
CA GLN A 83 7.23 -6.31 -19.67
C GLN A 83 7.38 -7.81 -19.37
N ALA A 84 8.62 -8.28 -19.14
CA ALA A 84 8.88 -9.65 -18.70
C ALA A 84 8.14 -9.98 -17.40
N ALA A 85 8.22 -9.12 -16.37
CA ALA A 85 7.51 -9.35 -15.10
C ALA A 85 5.99 -9.45 -15.27
N LEU A 86 5.41 -8.60 -16.13
CA LEU A 86 3.97 -8.62 -16.40
C LEU A 86 3.54 -9.83 -17.24
N ARG A 87 4.35 -10.24 -18.23
CA ARG A 87 4.13 -11.44 -19.03
C ARG A 87 4.15 -12.69 -18.15
N GLU A 88 5.20 -12.87 -17.35
CA GLU A 88 5.32 -14.01 -16.42
C GLU A 88 4.18 -14.05 -15.38
N LEU A 89 3.77 -12.88 -14.87
CA LEU A 89 2.61 -12.79 -13.98
C LEU A 89 1.30 -13.27 -14.64
N GLU A 90 1.09 -12.92 -15.92
CA GLU A 90 -0.08 -13.36 -16.68
C GLU A 90 0.02 -14.86 -17.02
N GLU A 91 1.19 -15.33 -17.45
CA GLU A 91 1.44 -16.71 -17.87
C GLU A 91 1.39 -17.71 -16.70
N GLU A 92 1.96 -17.37 -15.54
CA GLU A 92 2.05 -18.29 -14.40
C GLU A 92 0.85 -18.21 -13.46
N ALA A 93 0.21 -17.04 -13.36
CA ALA A 93 -0.83 -16.79 -12.36
C ALA A 93 -2.16 -16.27 -12.92
N GLY A 94 -2.27 -15.98 -14.23
CA GLY A 94 -3.49 -15.49 -14.86
C GLY A 94 -3.88 -14.07 -14.45
N ILE A 95 -2.94 -13.28 -13.92
CA ILE A 95 -3.18 -11.93 -13.42
C ILE A 95 -2.65 -10.90 -14.43
N ARG A 96 -3.47 -9.89 -14.73
CA ARG A 96 -3.05 -8.71 -15.49
C ARG A 96 -2.94 -7.52 -14.57
N GLY A 97 -1.84 -6.80 -14.67
CA GLY A 97 -1.53 -5.71 -13.76
C GLY A 97 -0.74 -4.58 -14.38
N ARG A 98 -0.38 -3.61 -13.55
CA ARG A 98 0.49 -2.49 -13.88
C ARG A 98 1.60 -2.38 -12.84
N VAL A 99 2.83 -2.21 -13.29
CA VAL A 99 3.98 -1.97 -12.42
C VAL A 99 3.80 -0.66 -11.66
N LEU A 100 3.90 -0.71 -10.34
CA LEU A 100 3.88 0.46 -9.46
C LEU A 100 5.30 1.01 -9.22
N ARG A 101 6.25 0.11 -8.95
CA ARG A 101 7.63 0.46 -8.60
C ARG A 101 8.56 -0.75 -8.71
N LEU A 102 9.85 -0.48 -8.87
CA LEU A 102 10.92 -1.43 -8.60
C LEU A 102 11.02 -1.67 -7.09
N LEU A 103 11.01 -2.92 -6.64
CA LEU A 103 11.16 -3.28 -5.23
C LEU A 103 12.60 -3.63 -4.89
N ASP A 104 13.21 -4.50 -5.69
CA ASP A 104 14.54 -5.05 -5.41
C ASP A 104 15.26 -5.50 -6.67
N ALA A 105 16.59 -5.51 -6.61
CA ALA A 105 17.47 -6.07 -7.63
C ALA A 105 18.58 -6.88 -6.94
N ASP A 106 18.50 -8.21 -7.06
CA ASP A 106 19.37 -9.13 -6.32
C ASP A 106 20.21 -9.99 -7.27
N SER A 107 21.43 -10.31 -6.84
CA SER A 107 22.31 -11.25 -7.53
C SER A 107 22.23 -12.62 -6.86
N LEU A 108 21.91 -13.65 -7.64
CA LEU A 108 21.75 -15.02 -7.16
C LEU A 108 22.65 -15.96 -7.95
N GLU A 109 23.47 -16.75 -7.25
CA GLU A 109 24.18 -17.87 -7.86
C GLU A 109 23.29 -19.13 -7.77
N ASP A 110 22.85 -19.62 -8.93
CA ASP A 110 22.04 -20.83 -9.05
C ASP A 110 22.86 -22.00 -9.61
N ALA A 111 22.72 -23.18 -9.01
CA ALA A 111 23.50 -24.35 -9.41
C ALA A 111 23.17 -24.83 -10.84
N PHE A 112 21.95 -24.58 -11.30
CA PHE A 112 21.47 -24.99 -12.62
C PHE A 112 21.80 -23.92 -13.67
N TYR A 113 21.42 -22.67 -13.43
CA TYR A 113 21.51 -21.56 -14.38
C TYR A 113 22.80 -20.73 -14.30
N GLY A 114 23.55 -20.80 -13.20
CA GLY A 114 24.70 -19.93 -12.94
C GLY A 114 24.29 -18.61 -12.31
N ASP A 115 25.00 -17.53 -12.63
CA ASP A 115 24.70 -16.20 -12.09
C ASP A 115 23.38 -15.65 -12.68
N LEU A 116 22.50 -15.18 -11.81
CA LEU A 116 21.21 -14.57 -12.14
C LEU A 116 21.14 -13.14 -11.58
N LEU A 117 20.54 -12.24 -12.35
CA LEU A 117 20.12 -10.92 -11.89
C LEU A 117 18.60 -10.92 -11.78
N VAL A 118 18.08 -11.01 -10.57
CA VAL A 118 16.63 -11.04 -10.30
C VAL A 118 16.15 -9.64 -9.98
N VAL A 119 15.28 -9.10 -10.85
CA VAL A 119 14.67 -7.78 -10.70
C VAL A 119 13.20 -7.97 -10.32
N THR A 120 12.80 -7.48 -9.15
CA THR A 120 11.45 -7.68 -8.63
C THR A 120 10.67 -6.37 -8.62
N PHE A 121 9.46 -6.40 -9.17
CA PHE A 121 8.54 -5.25 -9.21
C PHE A 121 7.34 -5.47 -8.32
N GLU A 122 6.83 -4.38 -7.75
CA GLU A 122 5.48 -4.36 -7.19
C GLU A 122 4.48 -4.09 -8.31
N VAL A 123 3.45 -4.92 -8.38
CA VAL A 123 2.44 -4.85 -9.43
C VAL A 123 1.06 -4.72 -8.81
N GLU A 124 0.33 -3.70 -9.26
CA GLU A 124 -1.09 -3.53 -8.97
C GLU A 124 -1.90 -4.45 -9.87
N ARG A 125 -2.73 -5.32 -9.29
CA ARG A 125 -3.68 -6.15 -10.03
C ARG A 125 -4.79 -5.27 -10.61
N LEU A 126 -4.99 -5.35 -11.92
CA LEU A 126 -6.08 -4.67 -12.62
C LEU A 126 -7.21 -5.63 -13.01
N ALA A 127 -6.87 -6.89 -13.31
CA ALA A 127 -7.83 -7.92 -13.71
C ALA A 127 -7.26 -9.34 -13.53
N GLY A 128 -8.13 -10.35 -13.71
CA GLY A 128 -7.76 -11.77 -13.62
C GLY A 128 -7.91 -12.33 -12.21
N GLU A 129 -8.11 -13.63 -12.08
CA GLU A 129 -8.16 -14.34 -10.79
C GLU A 129 -7.00 -15.33 -10.72
N PRO A 130 -6.40 -15.58 -9.53
CA PRO A 130 -5.26 -16.49 -9.41
C PRO A 130 -5.60 -17.87 -9.97
N ARG A 131 -4.91 -18.25 -11.04
CA ARG A 131 -5.02 -19.57 -11.65
C ARG A 131 -3.63 -20.01 -12.11
N PRO A 132 -3.23 -21.25 -11.82
CA PRO A 132 -1.96 -21.75 -12.31
C PRO A 132 -1.97 -21.84 -13.84
N GLY A 133 -0.93 -21.30 -14.47
CA GLY A 133 -0.67 -21.47 -15.90
C GLY A 133 0.55 -22.34 -16.18
N ASP A 134 1.31 -22.01 -17.23
CA ASP A 134 2.32 -22.85 -17.90
C ASP A 134 3.11 -23.78 -16.95
N ASP A 135 4.00 -23.16 -16.16
CA ASP A 135 4.93 -23.85 -15.27
C ASP A 135 4.56 -23.77 -13.78
N ALA A 136 3.35 -23.29 -13.50
CA ALA A 136 2.76 -23.29 -12.16
C ALA A 136 1.87 -24.53 -11.94
N GLU A 137 2.06 -25.20 -10.82
CA GLU A 137 1.15 -26.24 -10.32
C GLU A 137 -0.07 -25.62 -9.62
N GLU A 138 0.16 -24.56 -8.85
CA GLU A 138 -0.83 -23.85 -8.04
C GLU A 138 -0.51 -22.35 -8.02
N ALA A 139 -1.53 -21.50 -7.89
CA ALA A 139 -1.39 -20.05 -7.68
C ALA A 139 -2.31 -19.63 -6.52
N ALA A 140 -1.77 -19.01 -5.49
CA ALA A 140 -2.53 -18.68 -4.29
C ALA A 140 -1.95 -17.48 -3.52
N TYR A 141 -2.82 -16.78 -2.79
CA TYR A 141 -2.45 -15.71 -1.88
C TYR A 141 -2.08 -16.23 -0.50
N PHE A 142 -0.96 -15.74 0.05
CA PHE A 142 -0.46 -16.12 1.38
C PHE A 142 -0.29 -14.89 2.28
N PRO A 143 -0.66 -14.97 3.57
CA PRO A 143 -0.32 -13.93 4.54
C PRO A 143 1.20 -13.71 4.62
N LEU A 144 1.62 -12.45 4.70
CA LEU A 144 3.04 -12.07 4.75
C LEU A 144 3.76 -12.60 6.00
N GLU A 145 3.02 -12.89 7.07
CA GLU A 145 3.49 -13.44 8.33
C GLU A 145 3.62 -14.97 8.28
N ARG A 146 2.97 -15.63 7.31
CA ARG A 146 2.88 -17.09 7.22
C ARG A 146 3.18 -17.58 5.80
N LEU A 147 4.34 -17.18 5.31
CA LEU A 147 4.82 -17.60 3.99
C LEU A 147 5.27 -19.08 3.99
N PRO A 148 5.00 -19.82 2.90
CA PRO A 148 5.60 -21.13 2.69
C PRO A 148 7.11 -21.02 2.47
N ALA A 149 7.81 -22.16 2.43
CA ALA A 149 9.21 -22.20 2.03
C ALA A 149 9.37 -21.73 0.58
N LEU A 150 10.03 -20.59 0.40
CA LEU A 150 10.27 -20.01 -0.91
C LEU A 150 11.40 -20.72 -1.66
N ALA A 151 11.26 -20.83 -2.98
CA ALA A 151 12.24 -21.43 -3.87
C ALA A 151 13.54 -20.62 -3.91
N PHE A 152 13.43 -19.28 -3.97
CA PHE A 152 14.55 -18.37 -4.16
C PHE A 152 14.71 -17.41 -2.99
N SER A 153 15.95 -17.12 -2.60
CA SER A 153 16.27 -16.17 -1.54
C SER A 153 15.99 -14.72 -1.94
N SER A 154 16.14 -14.38 -3.23
CA SER A 154 15.77 -13.08 -3.80
C SER A 154 14.31 -12.73 -3.52
N ASN A 155 13.39 -13.68 -3.67
CA ASN A 155 11.97 -13.48 -3.38
C ASN A 155 11.73 -13.14 -1.90
N ARG A 156 12.50 -13.74 -0.98
CA ARG A 156 12.40 -13.42 0.45
C ARG A 156 12.82 -11.96 0.70
N LYS A 157 13.97 -11.55 0.16
CA LYS A 157 14.47 -10.16 0.29
C LYS A 157 13.48 -9.15 -0.31
N ALA A 158 12.94 -9.44 -1.50
CA ALA A 158 11.96 -8.57 -2.14
C ALA A 158 10.67 -8.45 -1.32
N ILE A 159 10.17 -9.55 -0.73
CA ILE A 159 9.00 -9.52 0.16
C ILE A 159 9.31 -8.76 1.46
N GLU A 160 10.50 -8.92 2.03
CA GLU A 160 10.93 -8.10 3.17
C GLU A 160 10.92 -6.62 2.80
N ARG A 161 11.48 -6.25 1.64
CA ARG A 161 11.50 -4.87 1.16
C ARG A 161 10.11 -4.30 0.91
N LEU A 162 9.20 -5.10 0.35
CA LEU A 162 7.79 -4.77 0.20
C LEU A 162 7.17 -4.42 1.57
N ARG A 163 7.42 -5.22 2.61
CA ARG A 163 6.94 -4.94 3.98
C ARG A 163 7.52 -3.64 4.54
N GLU A 164 8.77 -3.30 4.19
CA GLU A 164 9.38 -2.04 4.62
C GLU A 164 8.77 -0.83 3.94
N VAL A 165 8.55 -0.91 2.62
CA VAL A 165 7.94 0.16 1.82
C VAL A 165 6.54 0.47 2.32
N HIS A 166 5.76 -0.55 2.65
CA HIS A 166 4.40 -0.38 3.16
C HIS A 166 4.30 -0.27 4.68
N ARG A 167 5.42 -0.30 5.42
CA ARG A 167 5.41 -0.39 6.89
C ARG A 167 4.59 0.72 7.55
N GLU A 168 4.76 1.96 7.09
CA GLU A 168 4.08 3.12 7.67
C GLU A 168 2.59 3.11 7.31
N ASP A 169 2.26 2.89 6.03
CA ASP A 169 0.89 2.82 5.54
C ASP A 169 0.10 1.71 6.21
N TRP A 170 0.69 0.51 6.33
CA TRP A 170 0.08 -0.62 7.02
C TRP A 170 0.03 -0.43 8.52
N ALA A 171 1.01 0.19 9.16
CA ALA A 171 0.92 0.50 10.59
C ALA A 171 -0.24 1.45 10.88
N ILE A 172 -0.47 2.43 9.99
CA ILE A 172 -1.65 3.30 10.05
C ILE A 172 -2.91 2.47 9.83
N GLN A 173 -2.95 1.61 8.80
CA GLN A 173 -4.11 0.80 8.49
C GLN A 173 -4.45 -0.25 9.57
N ASP A 174 -3.46 -0.96 10.11
CA ASP A 174 -3.59 -1.96 11.16
C ASP A 174 -3.89 -1.34 12.51
N SER A 175 -3.42 -0.11 12.74
CA SER A 175 -3.92 0.65 13.87
C SER A 175 -5.44 0.79 13.76
N PHE A 176 -6.02 0.94 12.55
CA PHE A 176 -7.49 0.93 12.40
C PHE A 176 -8.14 -0.42 12.69
N ASP A 177 -7.53 -1.55 12.32
CA ASP A 177 -8.14 -2.89 12.51
C ASP A 177 -7.98 -3.42 13.94
N LYS A 178 -6.88 -3.09 14.61
CA LYS A 178 -6.68 -3.38 16.05
C LYS A 178 -7.57 -2.51 16.96
N LEU A 179 -8.07 -1.39 16.44
CA LEU A 179 -9.18 -0.65 17.07
C LEU A 179 -10.54 -1.37 16.84
N GLY A 180 -10.59 -2.60 16.35
CA GLY A 180 -11.84 -3.38 16.21
C GLY A 180 -11.82 -4.78 16.85
N GLY A 181 -10.73 -5.17 17.52
CA GLY A 181 -10.56 -6.50 18.12
C GLY A 181 -10.72 -6.52 19.65
N PRO A 182 -11.28 -7.60 20.24
CA PRO A 182 -11.42 -7.72 21.68
C PRO A 182 -10.04 -8.00 22.31
N GLY A 183 -9.41 -6.98 22.89
CA GLY A 183 -8.15 -7.16 23.61
C GLY A 183 -7.26 -5.92 23.78
N GLY A 184 -7.60 -4.76 23.22
CA GLY A 184 -6.86 -3.51 23.42
C GLY A 184 -7.19 -2.79 24.73
N HIS A 185 -7.33 -3.51 25.85
CA HIS A 185 -7.50 -2.89 27.17
C HIS A 185 -6.12 -2.49 27.70
N GLU A 186 -5.64 -1.32 27.28
CA GLU A 186 -4.75 -0.39 28.00
C GLU A 186 -4.02 0.52 26.99
N LEU A 187 -4.72 1.50 26.41
CA LEU A 187 -4.06 2.63 25.76
C LEU A 187 -4.68 3.95 26.21
N LEU A 188 -3.80 4.78 26.80
CA LEU A 188 -3.70 6.21 27.10
C LEU A 188 -4.76 7.25 26.58
N SER A 189 -5.90 6.87 26.01
CA SER A 189 -6.94 7.75 25.44
C SER A 189 -8.04 8.19 26.40
N ASP A 190 -8.14 7.62 27.60
CA ASP A 190 -9.24 7.89 28.54
C ASP A 190 -9.47 9.36 28.93
N PRO A 191 -8.43 10.20 29.15
CA PRO A 191 -8.65 11.61 29.48
C PRO A 191 -9.26 12.39 28.32
N LEU A 192 -8.83 12.13 27.09
CA LEU A 192 -9.38 12.79 25.91
C LEU A 192 -10.75 12.25 25.54
N LEU A 193 -10.95 10.93 25.61
CA LEU A 193 -12.27 10.33 25.39
C LEU A 193 -13.29 10.90 26.38
N ARG A 194 -12.93 11.04 27.65
CA ARG A 194 -13.76 11.75 28.64
C ARG A 194 -13.98 13.20 28.27
N LEU A 195 -12.92 13.94 27.92
CA LEU A 195 -13.02 15.35 27.54
C LEU A 195 -13.93 15.56 26.33
N LEU A 196 -13.81 14.74 25.29
CA LEU A 196 -14.65 14.83 24.10
C LEU A 196 -16.08 14.40 24.38
N ARG A 197 -16.31 13.36 25.21
CA ARG A 197 -17.65 12.97 25.66
C ARG A 197 -18.35 14.10 26.42
N GLU A 198 -17.62 14.74 27.33
CA GLU A 198 -18.17 15.78 28.21
C GLU A 198 -18.36 17.11 27.47
N HIS A 199 -17.56 17.39 26.43
CA HIS A 199 -17.49 18.70 25.79
C HIS A 199 -17.66 18.70 24.26
N ALA A 200 -18.19 17.63 23.65
CA ALA A 200 -18.40 17.59 22.19
C ALA A 200 -19.22 18.78 21.67
N ALA A 201 -20.26 19.18 22.41
CA ALA A 201 -21.09 20.33 22.05
C ALA A 201 -20.30 21.65 22.07
N ASP A 202 -19.37 21.82 23.01
CA ASP A 202 -18.54 23.03 23.11
C ASP A 202 -17.54 23.10 21.95
N VAL A 203 -16.91 21.97 21.61
CA VAL A 203 -16.02 21.87 20.44
C VAL A 203 -16.79 22.16 19.14
N ALA A 204 -18.01 21.64 19.02
CA ALA A 204 -18.86 21.87 17.85
C ALA A 204 -19.27 23.34 17.71
N ARG A 205 -19.56 24.04 18.82
CA ARG A 205 -19.87 25.48 18.82
C ARG A 205 -18.66 26.32 18.44
N LEU A 206 -17.48 26.04 19.00
CA LEU A 206 -16.23 26.72 18.64
C LEU A 206 -15.93 26.56 17.14
N TRP A 207 -16.12 25.35 16.63
CA TRP A 207 -16.01 25.07 15.20
C TRP A 207 -17.03 25.84 14.37
N LEU A 208 -18.31 25.88 14.79
CA LEU A 208 -19.39 26.58 14.10
C LEU A 208 -19.07 28.08 13.95
N ASP A 209 -18.66 28.71 15.06
CA ASP A 209 -18.26 30.12 15.06
C ASP A 209 -17.10 30.39 14.09
N GLU A 210 -16.12 29.48 14.06
CA GLU A 210 -14.96 29.61 13.18
C GLU A 210 -15.32 29.42 11.71
N VAL A 211 -16.06 28.36 11.33
CA VAL A 211 -16.41 28.12 9.91
C VAL A 211 -17.32 29.18 9.31
N ARG A 212 -18.11 29.89 10.13
CA ARG A 212 -18.93 31.00 9.64
C ARG A 212 -18.09 32.24 9.35
N GLN A 213 -17.01 32.46 10.10
CA GLN A 213 -16.20 33.67 9.98
C GLN A 213 -14.99 33.47 9.07
N ASN A 214 -14.55 32.22 8.86
CA ASN A 214 -13.32 31.93 8.15
C ASN A 214 -13.43 32.27 6.63
N PRO A 215 -12.44 32.99 6.05
CA PRO A 215 -12.42 33.30 4.62
C PRO A 215 -12.34 32.06 3.71
N THR A 216 -11.93 30.89 4.21
CA THR A 216 -11.82 29.66 3.43
C THR A 216 -13.10 28.81 3.41
N THR A 217 -14.16 29.25 4.11
CA THR A 217 -15.47 28.57 4.15
C THR A 217 -16.64 29.56 3.94
N PRO A 218 -16.63 30.40 2.88
CA PRO A 218 -17.65 31.42 2.70
C PRO A 218 -19.09 30.87 2.52
N THR A 219 -19.25 29.69 1.94
CA THR A 219 -20.57 29.07 1.70
C THR A 219 -21.21 28.58 3.02
N TYR A 220 -20.39 28.25 4.03
CA TYR A 220 -20.87 27.81 5.35
C TYR A 220 -21.66 28.89 6.10
N ARG A 221 -21.52 30.17 5.72
CA ARG A 221 -22.33 31.28 6.27
C ARG A 221 -23.82 31.19 5.96
N ALA A 222 -24.15 30.56 4.84
CA ALA A 222 -25.52 30.45 4.34
C ALA A 222 -26.19 29.12 4.72
N LEU A 223 -25.46 28.19 5.33
CA LEU A 223 -26.00 26.90 5.76
C LEU A 223 -26.70 27.03 7.12
N PRO A 224 -27.76 26.24 7.39
CA PRO A 224 -28.46 26.27 8.68
C PRO A 224 -27.52 25.90 9.83
N GLU A 225 -27.52 26.71 10.90
CA GLU A 225 -26.64 26.49 12.07
C GLU A 225 -26.90 25.14 12.73
N ASP A 226 -28.18 24.77 12.89
CA ASP A 226 -28.57 23.49 13.49
C ASP A 226 -28.04 22.29 12.67
N ASP A 227 -28.05 22.39 11.34
CA ASP A 227 -27.48 21.36 10.45
C ASP A 227 -25.96 21.25 10.63
N LEU A 228 -25.27 22.39 10.65
CA LEU A 228 -23.82 22.43 10.84
C LEU A 228 -23.42 21.86 12.20
N LEU A 229 -24.10 22.28 13.27
CA LEU A 229 -23.82 21.83 14.63
C LEU A 229 -24.08 20.33 14.79
N ALA A 230 -25.25 19.84 14.34
CA ALA A 230 -25.60 18.43 14.42
C ALA A 230 -24.59 17.53 13.66
N ARG A 231 -24.05 18.02 12.54
CA ARG A 231 -23.01 17.31 11.78
C ARG A 231 -21.67 17.31 12.48
N ALA A 232 -21.23 18.46 13.00
CA ALA A 232 -19.98 18.53 13.76
C ALA A 232 -20.01 17.60 14.96
N GLU A 233 -21.12 17.58 15.71
CA GLU A 233 -21.31 16.62 16.79
C GLU A 233 -21.32 15.17 16.30
N THR A 234 -21.90 14.89 15.13
CA THR A 234 -21.86 13.54 14.57
C THR A 234 -20.45 13.11 14.22
N VAL A 235 -19.64 14.00 13.63
CA VAL A 235 -18.21 13.75 13.36
C VAL A 235 -17.44 13.53 14.66
N LEU A 236 -17.71 14.32 15.71
CA LEU A 236 -17.09 14.15 17.03
C LEU A 236 -17.48 12.83 17.69
N ARG A 237 -18.76 12.43 17.63
CA ARG A 237 -19.22 11.11 18.10
C ARG A 237 -18.58 9.97 17.32
N GLN A 238 -18.44 10.10 16.01
CA GLN A 238 -17.74 9.10 15.19
C GLN A 238 -16.26 9.02 15.53
N PHE A 239 -15.61 10.16 15.80
CA PHE A 239 -14.23 10.21 16.26
C PHE A 239 -14.09 9.55 17.63
N GLU A 240 -15.00 9.83 18.56
CA GLU A 240 -15.04 9.21 19.89
C GLU A 240 -15.23 7.68 19.82
N ARG A 241 -16.19 7.21 19.00
CA ARG A 241 -16.42 5.77 18.76
C ARG A 241 -15.19 5.11 18.13
N TRP A 242 -14.57 5.79 17.17
CA TRP A 242 -13.35 5.33 16.52
C TRP A 242 -12.16 5.25 17.51
N LEU A 243 -12.04 6.22 18.42
CA LEU A 243 -11.06 6.19 19.51
C LEU A 243 -11.35 5.12 20.57
N SER A 244 -12.62 4.74 20.75
CA SER A 244 -13.10 3.76 21.73
C SER A 244 -13.08 2.31 21.21
N ASN A 245 -12.53 2.08 20.02
CA ASN A 245 -12.45 0.77 19.37
C ASN A 245 -13.80 0.11 19.02
N GLU A 246 -14.84 0.91 18.84
CA GLU A 246 -16.14 0.39 18.42
C GLU A 246 -16.12 0.14 16.90
N SER A 247 -15.96 -1.13 16.49
CA SER A 247 -15.84 -1.54 15.07
C SER A 247 -17.08 -1.18 14.23
N HIS A 248 -16.97 -0.11 13.43
CA HIS A 248 -18.03 0.35 12.51
C HIS A 248 -17.47 0.85 11.17
N GLY A 249 -16.41 0.22 10.67
CA GLY A 249 -15.68 0.68 9.47
C GLY A 249 -16.57 0.91 8.24
N GLN A 250 -17.62 0.13 8.03
CA GLN A 250 -18.59 0.34 6.93
C GLN A 250 -19.45 1.59 7.12
N GLU A 251 -20.05 1.76 8.30
CA GLU A 251 -20.98 2.86 8.58
C GLU A 251 -20.30 4.23 8.53
N VAL A 252 -19.06 4.32 9.02
CA VAL A 252 -18.25 5.55 8.97
C VAL A 252 -17.94 5.92 7.52
N ARG A 253 -17.56 4.95 6.68
CA ARG A 253 -17.31 5.15 5.24
C ARG A 253 -18.55 5.69 4.53
N ASP A 254 -19.70 5.07 4.77
CA ASP A 254 -20.95 5.43 4.11
C ASP A 254 -21.45 6.81 4.56
N PHE A 255 -21.28 7.15 5.84
CA PHE A 255 -21.59 8.49 6.35
C PHE A 255 -20.77 9.57 5.63
N TYR A 256 -19.46 9.41 5.55
CA TYR A 256 -18.60 10.42 4.92
C TYR A 256 -18.81 10.53 3.41
N ARG A 257 -19.11 9.41 2.72
CA ARG A 257 -19.55 9.46 1.32
C ARG A 257 -20.85 10.24 1.16
N ARG A 258 -21.86 9.96 1.98
CA ARG A 258 -23.14 10.71 1.95
C ARG A 258 -22.94 12.20 2.24
N LEU A 259 -22.07 12.54 3.19
CA LEU A 259 -21.75 13.93 3.50
C LEU A 259 -21.15 14.66 2.28
N GLY A 260 -20.23 14.01 1.56
CA GLY A 260 -19.68 14.56 0.31
C GLY A 260 -20.73 14.78 -0.77
N GLN A 261 -21.62 13.80 -0.98
CA GLN A 261 -22.72 13.91 -1.95
C GLN A 261 -23.68 15.06 -1.60
N GLU A 262 -24.05 15.18 -0.34
CA GLU A 262 -24.98 16.21 0.12
C GLU A 262 -24.40 17.62 -0.02
N ARG A 263 -23.13 17.80 0.34
CA ARG A 263 -22.46 19.10 0.25
C ARG A 263 -22.28 19.55 -1.20
N ARG A 264 -22.04 18.60 -2.12
CA ARG A 264 -22.11 18.86 -3.56
C ARG A 264 -23.51 19.34 -3.99
N ARG A 265 -24.58 18.70 -3.51
CA ARG A 265 -25.97 19.11 -3.82
C ARG A 265 -26.31 20.51 -3.28
N GLN A 266 -25.73 20.89 -2.16
CA GLN A 266 -25.85 22.22 -1.57
C GLN A 266 -24.95 23.28 -2.24
N GLY A 267 -24.16 22.90 -3.24
CA GLY A 267 -23.26 23.81 -3.97
C GLY A 267 -22.00 24.20 -3.17
N VAL A 268 -21.68 23.49 -2.09
CA VAL A 268 -20.48 23.76 -1.28
C VAL A 268 -19.24 23.24 -2.02
N PRO A 269 -18.24 24.09 -2.32
CA PRO A 269 -17.01 23.64 -2.95
C PRO A 269 -16.23 22.62 -2.11
N ILE A 270 -15.61 21.63 -2.76
CA ILE A 270 -14.79 20.63 -2.05
C ILE A 270 -13.64 21.24 -1.25
N ALA A 271 -13.09 22.36 -1.70
CA ALA A 271 -12.05 23.10 -0.97
C ALA A 271 -12.57 23.64 0.38
N GLU A 272 -13.83 24.09 0.44
CA GLU A 272 -14.44 24.54 1.70
C GLU A 272 -14.73 23.36 2.63
N LEU A 273 -15.08 22.18 2.10
CA LEU A 273 -15.22 20.95 2.88
C LEU A 273 -13.90 20.56 3.55
N VAL A 274 -12.82 20.51 2.78
CA VAL A 274 -11.45 20.25 3.26
C VAL A 274 -11.09 21.24 4.37
N SER A 275 -11.39 22.53 4.14
CA SER A 275 -11.12 23.56 5.13
C SER A 275 -11.95 23.37 6.39
N SER A 276 -13.24 23.08 6.28
CA SER A 276 -14.13 22.90 7.44
C SER A 276 -13.69 21.74 8.34
N LEU A 277 -13.22 20.64 7.75
CA LEU A 277 -12.68 19.49 8.49
C LEU A 277 -11.35 19.82 9.16
N SER A 278 -10.48 20.57 8.47
CA SER A 278 -9.21 21.02 9.02
C SER A 278 -9.42 21.93 10.23
N LEU A 279 -10.44 22.80 10.18
CA LEU A 279 -10.84 23.65 11.29
C LEU A 279 -11.43 22.82 12.45
N LEU A 280 -12.21 21.77 12.17
CA LEU A 280 -12.73 20.89 13.22
C LEU A 280 -11.58 20.17 13.94
N ARG A 281 -10.63 19.61 13.17
CA ARG A 281 -9.40 18.99 13.71
C ARG A 281 -8.62 19.96 14.59
N LYS A 282 -8.43 21.20 14.12
CA LYS A 282 -7.77 22.27 14.89
C LYS A 282 -8.51 22.55 16.20
N ASN A 283 -9.83 22.67 16.18
CA ASN A 283 -10.62 22.96 17.39
C ASN A 283 -10.53 21.83 18.41
N ILE A 284 -10.56 20.56 17.97
CA ILE A 284 -10.33 19.42 18.87
C ILE A 284 -8.96 19.52 19.55
N TRP A 285 -7.90 19.83 18.79
CA TRP A 285 -6.55 19.96 19.32
C TRP A 285 -6.41 21.13 20.31
N LEU A 286 -6.92 22.31 19.96
CA LEU A 286 -6.87 23.49 20.83
C LEU A 286 -7.69 23.28 22.11
N PHE A 287 -8.85 22.62 22.00
CA PHE A 287 -9.70 22.30 23.14
C PHE A 287 -9.01 21.34 24.11
N ALA A 288 -8.41 20.26 23.58
CA ALA A 288 -7.60 19.34 24.37
C ALA A 288 -6.42 20.05 25.05
N ARG A 289 -5.79 21.00 24.36
CA ARG A 289 -4.70 21.80 24.92
C ARG A 289 -5.16 22.73 26.05
N GLY A 290 -6.31 23.37 25.91
CA GLY A 290 -6.87 24.30 26.90
C GLY A 290 -7.26 23.63 28.23
N HIS A 291 -7.62 22.35 28.20
CA HIS A 291 -8.07 21.60 29.39
C HIS A 291 -6.93 20.89 30.14
N GLY A 292 -5.68 21.28 29.89
CA GLY A 292 -4.54 20.82 30.70
C GLY A 292 -4.19 19.35 30.53
N VAL A 293 -4.60 18.71 29.42
CA VAL A 293 -4.26 17.31 29.08
C VAL A 293 -2.73 17.09 28.95
N TRP A 294 -1.92 18.16 28.92
CA TRP A 294 -0.50 18.17 28.56
C TRP A 294 0.44 18.84 29.58
N ALA A 295 0.04 18.91 30.85
CA ALA A 295 0.83 19.57 31.89
C ALA A 295 2.10 18.81 32.33
N ARG A 296 2.29 17.53 31.95
CA ARG A 296 3.39 16.68 32.43
C ARG A 296 4.24 16.07 31.30
N PRO A 297 5.56 15.82 31.51
CA PRO A 297 6.46 15.27 30.49
C PRO A 297 6.05 13.92 29.89
N ILE A 298 5.41 13.04 30.69
CA ILE A 298 4.91 11.73 30.21
C ILE A 298 3.70 11.87 29.26
N GLU A 299 3.14 13.06 29.13
CA GLU A 299 2.01 13.38 28.27
C GLU A 299 2.45 13.82 26.86
N ALA A 300 3.74 14.05 26.61
CA ALA A 300 4.26 14.35 25.27
C ALA A 300 4.08 13.18 24.29
N TYR A 301 4.34 11.94 24.73
CA TYR A 301 4.09 10.75 23.93
C TYR A 301 2.60 10.55 23.65
N ARG A 302 1.73 10.89 24.63
CA ARG A 302 0.27 10.87 24.45
C ARG A 302 -0.18 11.93 23.45
N ALA A 303 0.50 13.07 23.39
CA ALA A 303 0.22 14.14 22.45
C ALA A 303 0.52 13.72 21.03
N LEU A 304 1.66 13.09 20.85
CA LEU A 304 2.07 12.54 19.56
C LEU A 304 1.16 11.40 19.12
N GLU A 305 0.77 10.51 20.04
CA GLU A 305 -0.18 9.44 19.73
C GLU A 305 -1.54 10.01 19.32
N LEU A 306 -2.05 10.99 20.06
CA LEU A 306 -3.31 11.64 19.73
C LEU A 306 -3.25 12.38 18.39
N ASP A 307 -2.21 13.18 18.17
CA ASP A 307 -2.06 13.92 16.93
C ASP A 307 -2.08 12.98 15.72
N ARG A 308 -1.34 11.86 15.81
CA ARG A 308 -1.35 10.81 14.79
C ARG A 308 -2.75 10.21 14.59
N ARG A 309 -3.48 9.95 15.67
CA ARG A 309 -4.86 9.41 15.62
C ARG A 309 -5.85 10.41 15.01
N LEU A 310 -5.75 11.69 15.36
CA LEU A 310 -6.55 12.77 14.77
C LEU A 310 -6.29 12.90 13.28
N VAL A 311 -5.03 12.99 12.88
CA VAL A 311 -4.64 13.07 11.46
C VAL A 311 -5.20 11.86 10.70
N ALA A 312 -4.99 10.65 11.21
CA ALA A 312 -5.46 9.42 10.59
C ALA A 312 -6.99 9.37 10.38
N PHE A 313 -7.77 9.78 11.39
CA PHE A 313 -9.23 9.84 11.27
C PHE A 313 -9.70 10.86 10.24
N PHE A 314 -9.17 12.08 10.30
CA PHE A 314 -9.60 13.17 9.42
C PHE A 314 -9.16 12.98 7.97
N ASP A 315 -8.00 12.38 7.71
CA ASP A 315 -7.55 12.06 6.36
C ASP A 315 -8.46 10.99 5.71
N ARG A 316 -8.89 10.00 6.49
CA ARG A 316 -9.84 8.98 6.03
C ARG A 316 -11.23 9.56 5.79
N ALA A 317 -11.71 10.41 6.69
CA ALA A 317 -12.95 11.15 6.50
C ALA A 317 -12.92 11.95 5.19
N LEU A 318 -11.81 12.66 4.94
CA LEU A 318 -11.62 13.45 3.73
C LEU A 318 -11.61 12.60 2.46
N TYR A 319 -10.91 11.46 2.46
CA TYR A 319 -10.90 10.52 1.33
C TYR A 319 -12.31 10.07 0.94
N HIS A 320 -13.11 9.63 1.93
CA HIS A 320 -14.47 9.16 1.66
C HIS A 320 -15.43 10.29 1.28
N ILE A 321 -15.26 11.49 1.84
CA ILE A 321 -15.96 12.70 1.39
C ILE A 321 -15.63 13.00 -0.06
N ALA A 322 -14.35 12.96 -0.46
CA ALA A 322 -13.93 13.24 -1.84
C ALA A 322 -14.51 12.22 -2.84
N LEU A 323 -14.51 10.93 -2.49
CA LEU A 323 -15.18 9.90 -3.29
C LEU A 323 -16.69 10.17 -3.45
N GLY A 324 -17.38 10.49 -2.36
CA GLY A 324 -18.81 10.81 -2.40
C GLY A 324 -19.11 12.10 -3.17
N TYR A 325 -18.24 13.10 -3.04
CA TYR A 325 -18.35 14.35 -3.78
C TYR A 325 -18.16 14.12 -5.29
N GLY A 326 -17.25 13.24 -5.69
CA GLY A 326 -17.00 12.89 -7.10
C GLY A 326 -18.13 12.10 -7.77
N ASP A 327 -18.93 11.34 -7.01
CA ASP A 327 -19.94 10.42 -7.52
C ASP A 327 -21.18 11.15 -8.13
N PRO A 328 -21.43 11.03 -9.45
CA PRO A 328 -22.60 11.64 -10.10
C PRO A 328 -23.93 10.88 -9.90
N ALA A 329 -23.93 9.65 -9.33
CA ALA A 329 -25.07 8.75 -9.33
C ALA A 329 -25.95 8.78 -8.06
N ALA A 330 -25.67 9.66 -7.10
CA ALA A 330 -26.39 9.65 -5.82
C ALA A 330 -27.85 10.10 -5.99
N LYS A 331 -28.80 9.15 -6.00
CA LYS A 331 -30.24 9.42 -5.82
C LYS A 331 -30.53 9.90 -4.38
N PRO A 332 -31.53 10.76 -4.16
CA PRO A 332 -32.01 11.06 -2.82
C PRO A 332 -32.67 9.81 -2.20
N PRO A 333 -32.65 9.65 -0.86
CA PRO A 333 -33.45 8.63 -0.21
C PRO A 333 -34.95 8.90 -0.44
N PRO A 334 -35.81 7.85 -0.46
CA PRO A 334 -37.25 8.05 -0.41
C PRO A 334 -37.62 8.81 0.87
N ALA A 335 -38.60 9.70 0.73
CA ALA A 335 -39.10 10.61 1.76
C ALA A 335 -39.63 9.89 3.01
#